data_AF-A0A963FMS7-F1
#
_entry.id   AF-A0A963FMS7-F1
#
_cell.length_a   1.000
_cell.length_b   1.000
_cell.length_c   1.000
_cell.angle_alpha   90.00
_cell.angle_beta   90.00
_cell.angle_gamma   90.00
#
_symmetry.space_group_name_H-M   'P 1'
#
loop_
_entity.id
_entity.type
_entity.pdbx_description
1 polymer ?
#
loop_
_entity_poly.entity_id
_entity_poly.type
_entity_poly.pdbx_seq_one_letter_code
_entity_poly.pdbx_strand_id
1 'polypeptide(L)'
;MKPYTEEFYGLRNKNTEYAADLILTSLLELLPDISSAVDIGCGVGTWLSTLERKGVKRILGVDGEWVNPELLVIPKERFLPGNMVNGIHIEEKFDLAICLEVAEHLPADQAEEFIGTLTGLADFVLFSAAIPFQGGTNHINEQWPEYWDELFNARDFVGFDFIRSAIWNNRNVPYYYRQNILLFVEKNRLDELHLEKIRNNFKPIGLIHPEVYTTKINKYHSLKGSWKLYRNAVKRWFRSAYKQT
;
A
#
# COMPACT_ATOMS: atom_id res chain seq x y z
N MET A 1 10.09 14.31 -17.19
CA MET A 1 8.98 14.29 -16.22
C MET A 1 7.77 14.90 -16.91
N LYS A 2 6.64 14.20 -17.05
CA LYS A 2 5.39 14.86 -17.46
C LYS A 2 4.72 15.35 -16.18
N PRO A 3 4.52 16.66 -15.98
CA PRO A 3 3.85 17.16 -14.79
C PRO A 3 2.39 16.68 -14.80
N TYR A 4 1.92 16.25 -13.63
CA TYR A 4 0.51 15.94 -13.40
C TYR A 4 -0.33 17.23 -13.46
N THR A 5 -1.56 17.15 -13.98
CA THR A 5 -2.48 18.31 -14.07
C THR A 5 -3.14 18.61 -12.72
N GLU A 6 -3.51 19.86 -12.45
CA GLU A 6 -4.19 20.25 -11.20
C GLU A 6 -5.50 19.45 -10.96
N GLU A 7 -6.25 19.17 -12.03
CA GLU A 7 -7.46 18.35 -11.98
C GLU A 7 -7.17 16.89 -11.54
N PHE A 8 -6.02 16.34 -11.95
CA PHE A 8 -5.56 15.02 -11.52
C PHE A 8 -5.23 15.00 -10.02
N TYR A 9 -4.59 16.05 -9.49
CA TYR A 9 -4.34 16.17 -8.06
C TYR A 9 -5.64 16.35 -7.27
N GLY A 10 -6.56 17.20 -7.74
CA GLY A 10 -7.82 17.48 -7.05
C GLY A 10 -8.76 16.28 -6.95
N LEU A 11 -8.95 15.53 -8.04
CA LEU A 11 -9.79 14.33 -8.04
C LEU A 11 -9.13 13.18 -7.26
N ARG A 12 -7.80 13.01 -7.39
CA ARG A 12 -7.05 12.00 -6.63
C ARG A 12 -7.14 12.27 -5.13
N ASN A 13 -7.08 13.53 -4.71
CA ASN A 13 -7.19 13.89 -3.30
C ASN A 13 -8.57 13.52 -2.73
N LYS A 14 -9.66 13.79 -3.45
CA LYS A 14 -11.02 13.43 -3.00
C LYS A 14 -11.24 11.93 -2.87
N ASN A 15 -10.78 11.14 -3.83
CA ASN A 15 -10.94 9.68 -3.77
C ASN A 15 -10.05 9.07 -2.67
N THR A 16 -8.84 9.60 -2.46
CA THR A 16 -7.97 9.18 -1.36
C THR A 16 -8.58 9.55 -0.01
N GLU A 17 -9.14 10.76 0.14
CA GLU A 17 -9.80 11.19 1.38
C GLU A 17 -11.02 10.31 1.70
N TYR A 18 -11.86 10.01 0.71
CA TYR A 18 -12.99 9.09 0.88
C TYR A 18 -12.53 7.68 1.30
N ALA A 19 -11.49 7.15 0.63
CA ALA A 19 -10.93 5.86 0.97
C ALA A 19 -10.35 5.84 2.38
N ALA A 20 -9.57 6.86 2.76
CA ALA A 20 -8.98 7.01 4.07
C ALA A 20 -10.06 7.06 5.16
N ASP A 21 -11.11 7.86 4.97
CA ASP A 21 -12.20 7.96 5.95
C ASP A 21 -12.90 6.62 6.16
N LEU A 22 -13.27 5.94 5.08
CA LEU A 22 -13.95 4.64 5.13
C LEU A 22 -13.07 3.56 5.78
N ILE A 23 -11.83 3.42 5.31
CA ILE A 23 -10.90 2.38 5.76
C ILE A 23 -10.49 2.60 7.21
N LEU A 24 -10.13 3.84 7.58
CA LEU A 24 -9.72 4.16 8.94
C LEU A 24 -10.87 4.04 9.94
N THR A 25 -12.13 4.24 9.52
CA THR A 25 -13.29 3.97 10.38
C THR A 25 -13.36 2.48 10.73
N SER A 26 -13.32 1.60 9.73
CA SER A 26 -13.32 0.15 9.98
C SER A 26 -12.09 -0.34 10.74
N LEU A 27 -10.92 0.28 10.50
CA LEU A 27 -9.69 -0.04 11.22
C LEU A 27 -9.78 0.33 12.70
N LEU A 28 -10.18 1.57 13.02
CA LEU A 28 -10.27 2.05 14.40
C LEU A 28 -11.41 1.40 15.20
N GLU A 29 -12.43 0.84 14.54
CA GLU A 29 -13.41 -0.01 15.23
C GLU A 29 -12.79 -1.31 15.75
N LEU A 30 -11.81 -1.86 15.02
CA LEU A 30 -11.14 -3.12 15.34
C LEU A 30 -9.99 -2.94 16.35
N LEU A 31 -9.17 -1.92 16.17
CA LEU A 31 -7.99 -1.69 17.00
C LEU A 31 -8.37 -1.18 18.40
N PRO A 32 -7.51 -1.38 19.42
CA PRO A 32 -7.61 -0.62 20.66
C PRO A 32 -7.41 0.89 20.40
N ASP A 33 -7.60 1.72 21.42
CA ASP A 33 -7.46 3.17 21.30
C ASP A 33 -6.09 3.57 20.70
N ILE A 34 -6.12 4.14 19.50
CA ILE A 34 -4.94 4.65 18.79
C ILE A 34 -4.78 6.13 19.11
N SER A 35 -3.68 6.50 19.77
CA SER A 35 -3.36 7.88 20.14
C SER A 35 -2.33 8.52 19.22
N SER A 36 -1.59 7.69 18.49
CA SER A 36 -0.46 8.09 17.66
C SER A 36 -0.31 7.28 16.39
N ALA A 37 0.06 7.93 15.29
CA ALA A 37 0.31 7.25 14.02
C ALA A 37 1.48 7.85 13.22
N VAL A 38 2.19 6.99 12.50
CA VAL A 38 3.18 7.37 11.50
C VAL A 38 2.76 6.88 10.12
N ASP A 39 2.96 7.68 9.08
CA ASP A 39 2.64 7.33 7.68
C ASP A 39 3.90 7.42 6.83
N ILE A 40 4.40 6.27 6.39
CA ILE A 40 5.59 6.12 5.54
C ILE A 40 5.12 6.14 4.09
N GLY A 41 5.53 7.17 3.36
CA GLY A 41 5.02 7.50 2.02
C GLY A 41 3.74 8.31 2.08
N CYS A 42 3.66 9.25 3.03
CA CYS A 42 2.43 9.95 3.34
C CYS A 42 1.95 10.90 2.22
N GLY A 43 2.79 11.19 1.22
CA GLY A 43 2.58 12.22 0.21
C GLY A 43 2.27 13.55 0.88
N VAL A 44 1.04 14.05 0.66
CA VAL A 44 0.59 15.31 1.28
C VAL A 44 0.01 15.14 2.70
N GLY A 45 -0.07 13.92 3.22
CA GLY A 45 -0.56 13.62 4.58
C GLY A 45 -2.06 13.34 4.68
N THR A 46 -2.75 12.95 3.59
CA THR A 46 -4.21 12.76 3.58
C THR A 46 -4.71 11.74 4.60
N TRP A 47 -4.00 10.63 4.78
CA TRP A 47 -4.35 9.58 5.74
C TRP A 47 -4.19 10.08 7.19
N LEU A 48 -3.07 10.75 7.49
CA LEU A 48 -2.81 11.35 8.79
C LEU A 48 -3.79 12.47 9.16
N SER A 49 -4.12 13.35 8.21
CA SER A 49 -5.14 14.40 8.39
C SER A 49 -6.51 13.79 8.74
N THR A 50 -6.83 12.65 8.14
CA THR A 50 -8.05 11.90 8.44
C THR A 50 -8.01 11.27 9.83
N LEU A 51 -6.87 10.72 10.25
CA LEU A 51 -6.67 10.22 11.62
C LEU A 51 -6.80 11.33 12.67
N GLU A 52 -6.24 12.52 12.43
CA GLU A 52 -6.41 13.66 13.33
C GLU A 52 -7.88 14.04 13.50
N ARG A 53 -8.65 14.10 12.40
CA ARG A 53 -10.10 14.33 12.45
C ARG A 53 -10.85 13.24 13.22
N LYS A 54 -10.32 12.02 13.25
CA LYS A 54 -10.84 10.89 14.03
C LYS A 54 -10.32 10.84 15.48
N GLY A 55 -9.53 11.83 15.91
CA GLY A 55 -9.11 12.00 17.30
C GLY A 55 -7.69 11.53 17.63
N VAL A 56 -6.92 11.04 16.65
CA VAL A 56 -5.49 10.70 16.86
C VAL A 56 -4.71 12.00 17.11
N LYS A 57 -3.93 12.04 18.20
CA LYS A 57 -3.35 13.29 18.70
C LYS A 57 -1.95 13.56 18.17
N ARG A 58 -1.15 12.50 18.02
CA ARG A 58 0.24 12.57 17.57
C ARG A 58 0.36 11.92 16.20
N ILE A 59 0.74 12.69 15.19
CA ILE A 59 0.98 12.16 13.85
C ILE A 59 2.36 12.56 13.35
N LEU A 60 2.96 11.71 12.53
CA LEU A 60 4.19 12.00 11.78
C LEU A 60 4.09 11.44 10.37
N GLY A 61 4.21 12.30 9.37
CA GLY A 61 4.29 11.91 7.96
C GLY A 61 5.74 11.88 7.50
N VAL A 62 6.12 10.84 6.75
CA VAL A 62 7.43 10.73 6.12
C VAL A 62 7.25 10.51 4.63
N ASP A 63 7.87 11.36 3.80
CA ASP A 63 7.93 11.19 2.35
C ASP A 63 9.18 11.89 1.81
N GLY A 64 9.48 11.78 0.52
CA GLY A 64 10.68 12.40 -0.05
C GLY A 64 10.62 13.92 -0.14
N GLU A 65 11.80 14.53 -0.29
CA GLU A 65 11.99 15.99 -0.45
C GLU A 65 11.23 16.60 -1.65
N TRP A 66 10.72 15.77 -2.57
CA TRP A 66 9.92 16.19 -3.72
C TRP A 66 8.50 16.63 -3.34
N VAL A 67 8.02 16.31 -2.13
CA VAL A 67 6.70 16.77 -1.68
C VAL A 67 6.74 18.29 -1.49
N ASN A 68 5.84 18.99 -2.18
CA ASN A 68 5.70 20.44 -2.01
C ASN A 68 5.07 20.74 -0.63
N PRO A 69 5.77 21.43 0.29
CA PRO A 69 5.26 21.73 1.62
C PRO A 69 3.97 22.56 1.63
N GLU A 70 3.70 23.35 0.58
CA GLU A 70 2.48 24.16 0.48
C GLU A 70 1.23 23.33 0.12
N LEU A 71 1.40 22.07 -0.28
CA LEU A 71 0.31 21.15 -0.56
C LEU A 71 0.00 20.21 0.61
N LEU A 72 0.78 20.27 1.70
CA LEU A 72 0.55 19.44 2.89
C LEU A 72 -0.82 19.75 3.49
N VAL A 73 -1.54 18.69 3.84
CA VAL A 73 -2.84 18.75 4.56
C VAL A 73 -2.71 18.36 6.04
N ILE A 74 -1.46 18.36 6.53
CA ILE A 74 -1.04 18.20 7.92
C ILE A 74 -0.10 19.36 8.29
N PRO A 75 0.09 19.66 9.59
CA PRO A 75 1.06 20.68 10.01
C PRO A 75 2.47 20.38 9.47
N LYS A 76 3.19 21.40 9.00
CA LYS A 76 4.52 21.25 8.39
C LYS A 76 5.53 20.66 9.38
N GLU A 77 5.36 20.94 10.67
CA GLU A 77 6.19 20.45 11.77
C GLU A 77 5.98 18.95 12.05
N ARG A 78 4.94 18.35 11.45
CA ARG A 78 4.63 16.92 11.54
C ARG A 78 4.93 16.18 10.24
N PHE A 79 5.70 16.79 9.35
CA PHE A 79 6.21 16.19 8.14
C PHE A 79 7.74 16.13 8.21
N LEU A 80 8.29 14.94 7.97
CA LEU A 80 9.72 14.68 7.90
C LEU A 80 10.10 14.27 6.48
N PRO A 81 10.86 15.10 5.74
CA PRO A 81 11.43 14.65 4.48
C PRO A 81 12.44 13.52 4.74
N GLY A 82 12.26 12.37 4.10
CA GLY A 82 13.08 11.18 4.31
C GLY A 82 13.20 10.30 3.07
N ASN A 83 14.34 9.65 2.91
CA ASN A 83 14.57 8.67 1.84
C ASN A 83 14.42 7.25 2.42
N MET A 84 13.36 6.55 2.00
CA MET A 84 13.05 5.19 2.44
C MET A 84 14.14 4.16 2.10
N VAL A 85 14.96 4.43 1.07
CA VAL A 85 16.05 3.53 0.62
C VAL A 85 17.23 3.53 1.59
N ASN A 86 17.46 4.64 2.31
CA ASN A 86 18.60 4.77 3.22
C ASN A 86 18.22 4.49 4.68
N GLY A 87 17.04 3.92 4.91
CA GLY A 87 16.45 3.76 6.24
C GLY A 87 15.80 5.05 6.76
N ILE A 88 14.80 4.86 7.62
CA ILE A 88 14.09 5.94 8.31
C ILE A 88 14.44 5.82 9.78
N HIS A 89 15.16 6.82 10.31
CA HIS A 89 15.51 6.84 11.73
C HIS A 89 14.51 7.72 12.49
N ILE A 90 13.57 7.06 13.17
CA ILE A 90 12.65 7.70 14.11
C ILE A 90 12.84 6.97 15.44
N GLU A 91 13.18 7.72 16.48
CA GLU A 91 13.47 7.16 17.81
C GLU A 91 12.21 6.72 18.57
N GLU A 92 11.05 7.21 18.13
CA GLU A 92 9.77 7.02 18.82
C GLU A 92 8.96 5.89 18.20
N LYS A 93 8.23 5.16 19.06
CA LYS A 93 7.22 4.19 18.64
C LYS A 93 5.84 4.86 18.59
N PHE A 94 5.03 4.44 17.62
CA PHE A 94 3.65 4.85 17.39
C PHE A 94 2.71 3.67 17.67
N ASP A 95 1.45 3.96 17.89
CA ASP A 95 0.44 2.91 18.03
C ASP A 95 0.16 2.27 16.66
N LEU A 96 0.10 3.09 15.60
CA LEU A 96 -0.19 2.66 14.22
C LEU A 96 0.88 3.16 13.23
N ALA A 97 1.38 2.27 12.37
CA ALA A 97 2.12 2.64 11.16
C ALA A 97 1.23 2.44 9.93
N ILE A 98 1.30 3.37 8.97
CA ILE A 98 0.66 3.30 7.67
C ILE A 98 1.76 3.26 6.60
N CYS A 99 1.63 2.38 5.62
CA CYS A 99 2.54 2.28 4.48
C CYS A 99 1.76 1.72 3.29
N LEU A 100 1.32 2.60 2.38
CA LEU A 100 0.38 2.24 1.31
C LEU A 100 0.92 2.60 -0.07
N GLU A 101 1.12 1.60 -0.92
CA GLU A 101 1.67 1.73 -2.28
C GLU A 101 3.08 2.38 -2.28
N VAL A 102 3.96 1.85 -1.43
CA VAL A 102 5.34 2.33 -1.25
C VAL A 102 6.36 1.23 -1.51
N ALA A 103 6.17 0.05 -0.91
CA ALA A 103 7.20 -1.00 -0.88
C ALA A 103 7.56 -1.54 -2.28
N GLU A 104 6.65 -1.41 -3.26
CA GLU A 104 6.90 -1.80 -4.65
C GLU A 104 7.94 -0.93 -5.39
N HIS A 105 8.27 0.24 -4.82
CA HIS A 105 9.29 1.14 -5.34
C HIS A 105 10.69 0.84 -4.80
N LEU A 106 10.79 0.00 -3.77
CA LEU A 106 12.05 -0.34 -3.13
C LEU A 106 12.70 -1.56 -3.82
N PRO A 107 14.05 -1.64 -3.87
CA PRO A 107 14.74 -2.85 -4.28
C PRO A 107 14.31 -4.07 -3.43
N ALA A 108 14.18 -5.24 -4.06
CA ALA A 108 13.71 -6.44 -3.39
C ALA A 108 14.61 -6.89 -2.23
N ASP A 109 15.92 -6.65 -2.34
CA ASP A 109 16.92 -6.92 -1.31
C ASP A 109 16.84 -5.98 -0.09
N GLN A 110 16.08 -4.88 -0.18
CA GLN A 110 15.79 -3.98 0.94
C GLN A 110 14.44 -4.25 1.60
N ALA A 111 13.61 -5.14 1.03
CA ALA A 111 12.27 -5.40 1.54
C ALA A 111 12.28 -5.87 3.01
N GLU A 112 13.20 -6.76 3.35
CA GLU A 112 13.31 -7.28 4.72
C GLU A 112 13.63 -6.17 5.73
N GLU A 113 14.66 -5.35 5.46
CA GLU A 113 15.03 -4.22 6.32
C GLU A 113 13.89 -3.20 6.43
N PHE A 114 13.20 -2.93 5.32
CA PHE A 114 12.07 -2.01 5.29
C PHE A 114 10.90 -2.50 6.16
N ILE A 115 10.52 -3.78 6.06
CA ILE A 115 9.51 -4.34 6.97
C ILE A 115 9.98 -4.27 8.43
N GLY A 116 11.28 -4.48 8.69
CA GLY A 116 11.87 -4.31 10.02
C GLY A 116 11.70 -2.89 10.57
N THR A 117 11.85 -1.89 9.71
CA THR A 117 11.58 -0.49 10.05
C THR A 117 10.11 -0.30 10.41
N LEU A 118 9.17 -0.77 9.58
CA LEU A 118 7.73 -0.62 9.85
C LEU A 118 7.30 -1.29 11.16
N THR A 119 7.76 -2.51 11.43
CA THR A 119 7.44 -3.24 12.67
C THR A 119 8.14 -2.64 13.90
N GLY A 120 9.27 -1.97 13.71
CA GLY A 120 9.94 -1.22 14.78
C GLY A 120 9.18 0.07 15.15
N LEU A 121 8.46 0.66 14.19
CA LEU A 121 7.72 1.90 14.37
C LEU A 121 6.36 1.72 15.05
N ALA A 122 5.69 0.57 14.89
CA ALA A 122 4.38 0.33 15.49
C ALA A 122 4.02 -1.15 15.59
N ASP A 123 3.10 -1.48 16.50
CA ASP A 123 2.57 -2.84 16.69
C ASP A 123 1.34 -3.15 15.81
N PHE A 124 0.74 -2.11 15.24
CA PHE A 124 -0.29 -2.22 14.21
C PHE A 124 0.22 -1.56 12.94
N VAL A 125 0.20 -2.28 11.82
CA VAL A 125 0.71 -1.79 10.52
C VAL A 125 -0.36 -1.94 9.44
N LEU A 126 -0.90 -0.83 8.97
CA LEU A 126 -1.77 -0.80 7.79
C LEU A 126 -0.89 -0.74 6.54
N PHE A 127 -0.88 -1.82 5.76
CA PHE A 127 0.09 -2.03 4.70
C PHE A 127 -0.56 -2.28 3.33
N SER A 128 0.03 -1.77 2.26
CA SER A 128 -0.27 -2.18 0.89
C SER A 128 0.94 -2.05 -0.02
N ALA A 129 1.07 -2.99 -0.95
CA ALA A 129 2.08 -2.96 -2.00
C ALA A 129 1.57 -3.64 -3.27
N ALA A 130 2.00 -3.15 -4.42
CA ALA A 130 1.54 -3.64 -5.71
C ALA A 130 1.83 -5.14 -5.94
N ILE A 131 0.82 -5.88 -6.39
CA ILE A 131 0.98 -7.28 -6.84
C ILE A 131 1.69 -7.38 -8.21
N PRO A 132 2.27 -8.54 -8.56
CA PRO A 132 2.96 -8.70 -9.84
C PRO A 132 2.06 -8.33 -11.01
N PHE A 133 2.64 -7.54 -11.91
CA PHE A 133 2.03 -7.03 -13.13
C PHE A 133 0.95 -5.95 -12.96
N GLN A 134 0.67 -5.47 -11.74
CA GLN A 134 -0.21 -4.33 -11.48
C GLN A 134 0.23 -3.12 -12.33
N GLY A 135 1.54 -2.89 -12.40
CA GLY A 135 2.17 -1.78 -13.07
C GLY A 135 2.03 -0.48 -12.27
N GLY A 136 2.77 0.53 -12.71
CA GLY A 136 2.79 1.85 -12.13
C GLY A 136 4.10 2.54 -12.47
N THR A 137 4.29 3.77 -12.01
CA THR A 137 5.52 4.51 -12.27
C THR A 137 6.60 4.00 -11.34
N ASN A 138 7.69 3.46 -11.88
CA ASN A 138 8.83 2.99 -11.09
C ASN A 138 8.49 1.86 -10.09
N HIS A 139 7.57 0.97 -10.45
CA HIS A 139 7.35 -0.27 -9.70
C HIS A 139 8.45 -1.26 -10.10
N ILE A 140 9.35 -1.56 -9.18
CA ILE A 140 10.51 -2.44 -9.40
C ILE A 140 10.44 -3.73 -8.57
N ASN A 141 9.58 -3.76 -7.55
CA ASN A 141 9.40 -4.87 -6.62
C ASN A 141 7.92 -5.19 -6.39
N GLU A 142 7.20 -5.47 -7.47
CA GLU A 142 5.83 -5.96 -7.38
C GLU A 142 5.84 -7.42 -6.89
N GLN A 143 5.22 -7.68 -5.74
CA GLN A 143 5.30 -8.96 -5.04
C GLN A 143 3.93 -9.44 -4.58
N TRP A 144 3.76 -10.76 -4.49
CA TRP A 144 2.50 -11.33 -4.01
C TRP A 144 2.26 -10.96 -2.54
N PRO A 145 0.99 -10.83 -2.10
CA PRO A 145 0.68 -10.56 -0.70
C PRO A 145 1.35 -11.53 0.28
N GLU A 146 1.49 -12.80 -0.09
CA GLU A 146 2.17 -13.84 0.67
C GLU A 146 3.65 -13.53 0.93
N TYR A 147 4.35 -12.90 -0.02
CA TYR A 147 5.75 -12.50 0.16
C TYR A 147 5.89 -11.48 1.30
N TRP A 148 4.99 -10.51 1.35
CA TRP A 148 4.99 -9.51 2.42
C TRP A 148 4.57 -10.14 3.75
N ASP A 149 3.55 -11.01 3.73
CA ASP A 149 3.11 -11.76 4.91
C ASP A 149 4.23 -12.61 5.52
N GLU A 150 5.05 -13.29 4.71
CA GLU A 150 6.23 -14.02 5.19
C GLU A 150 7.24 -13.10 5.91
N LEU A 151 7.49 -11.90 5.38
CA LEU A 151 8.41 -10.93 5.98
C LEU A 151 7.89 -10.35 7.31
N PHE A 152 6.58 -10.12 7.43
CA PHE A 152 5.92 -9.72 8.67
C PHE A 152 5.88 -10.87 9.69
N ASN A 153 5.55 -12.09 9.25
CA ASN A 153 5.53 -13.28 10.10
C ASN A 153 6.89 -13.57 10.74
N ALA A 154 7.99 -13.35 9.99
CA ALA A 154 9.35 -13.46 10.49
C ALA A 154 9.70 -12.45 11.62
N ARG A 155 8.85 -11.44 11.83
CA ARG A 155 8.96 -10.40 12.87
C ARG A 155 7.86 -10.49 13.92
N ASP A 156 7.18 -11.63 14.00
CA ASP A 156 6.07 -11.86 14.93
C ASP A 156 4.84 -10.98 14.70
N PHE A 157 4.55 -10.64 13.44
CA PHE A 157 3.30 -10.01 13.03
C PHE A 157 2.40 -11.00 12.29
N VAL A 158 1.08 -10.85 12.43
CA VAL A 158 0.06 -11.67 11.76
C VAL A 158 -0.76 -10.80 10.83
N GLY A 159 -0.94 -11.23 9.58
CA GLY A 159 -1.77 -10.55 8.58
C GLY A 159 -3.27 -10.80 8.73
N PHE A 160 -4.07 -9.73 8.56
CA PHE A 160 -5.52 -9.71 8.61
C PHE A 160 -6.09 -9.09 7.33
N ASP A 161 -6.84 -9.91 6.57
CA ASP A 161 -7.58 -9.47 5.39
C ASP A 161 -9.08 -9.29 5.68
N PHE A 162 -9.41 -8.31 6.51
CA PHE A 162 -10.81 -7.93 6.77
C PHE A 162 -11.24 -6.69 5.98
N ILE A 163 -10.30 -5.77 5.72
CA ILE A 163 -10.57 -4.47 5.07
C ILE A 163 -11.04 -4.67 3.63
N ARG A 164 -10.34 -5.48 2.82
CA ARG A 164 -10.67 -5.67 1.40
C ARG A 164 -12.09 -6.17 1.21
N SER A 165 -12.58 -7.02 2.11
CA SER A 165 -13.95 -7.52 2.08
C SER A 165 -15.01 -6.41 2.10
N ALA A 166 -14.76 -5.32 2.86
CA ALA A 166 -15.67 -4.20 3.00
C ALA A 166 -15.62 -3.23 1.82
N ILE A 167 -14.46 -3.10 1.17
CA ILE A 167 -14.23 -2.13 0.09
C ILE A 167 -14.23 -2.74 -1.32
N TRP A 168 -14.22 -4.06 -1.47
CA TRP A 168 -13.95 -4.78 -2.74
C TRP A 168 -14.72 -4.23 -3.96
N ASN A 169 -16.03 -4.01 -3.79
CA ASN A 169 -16.89 -3.55 -4.89
C ASN A 169 -17.14 -2.03 -4.88
N ASN A 170 -16.55 -1.29 -3.94
CA ASN A 170 -16.76 0.14 -3.81
C ASN A 170 -15.87 0.92 -4.80
N ARG A 171 -16.45 1.32 -5.94
CA ARG A 171 -15.73 2.02 -7.01
C ARG A 171 -15.25 3.43 -6.65
N ASN A 172 -15.72 4.01 -5.55
CA ASN A 172 -15.22 5.28 -5.03
C ASN A 172 -13.86 5.10 -4.32
N VAL A 173 -13.51 3.86 -3.94
CA VAL A 173 -12.18 3.53 -3.43
C VAL A 173 -11.27 3.18 -4.61
N PRO A 174 -10.10 3.81 -4.74
CA PRO A 174 -9.13 3.45 -5.76
C PRO A 174 -8.82 1.94 -5.77
N TYR A 175 -8.75 1.35 -6.97
CA TYR A 175 -8.67 -0.11 -7.14
C TYR A 175 -7.44 -0.73 -6.46
N TYR A 176 -6.33 0.02 -6.37
CA TYR A 176 -5.11 -0.46 -5.76
C TYR A 176 -5.26 -0.67 -4.24
N TYR A 177 -5.98 0.21 -3.53
CA TYR A 177 -6.32 -0.05 -2.12
C TYR A 177 -7.25 -1.26 -1.97
N ARG A 178 -8.26 -1.40 -2.87
CA ARG A 178 -9.16 -2.57 -2.86
C ARG A 178 -8.42 -3.89 -3.10
N GLN A 179 -7.33 -3.84 -3.86
CA GLN A 179 -6.50 -4.98 -4.19
C GLN A 179 -5.50 -5.32 -3.08
N ASN A 180 -4.78 -4.33 -2.56
CA ASN A 180 -3.52 -4.56 -1.85
C ASN A 180 -3.61 -4.39 -0.33
N ILE A 181 -4.61 -3.70 0.21
CA ILE A 181 -4.58 -3.27 1.61
C ILE A 181 -4.79 -4.43 2.59
N LEU A 182 -3.92 -4.53 3.58
CA LEU A 182 -3.95 -5.52 4.66
C LEU A 182 -3.59 -4.85 5.99
N LEU A 183 -4.01 -5.45 7.10
CA LEU A 183 -3.55 -5.06 8.43
C LEU A 183 -2.57 -6.13 8.93
N PHE A 184 -1.44 -5.73 9.49
CA PHE A 184 -0.54 -6.60 10.23
C PHE A 184 -0.52 -6.20 11.71
N VAL A 185 -0.56 -7.19 12.59
CA VAL A 185 -0.64 -6.98 14.04
C VAL A 185 0.42 -7.80 14.75
N GLU A 186 1.17 -7.19 15.66
CA GLU A 186 2.12 -7.89 16.53
C GLU A 186 1.40 -8.99 17.33
N LYS A 187 1.94 -10.21 17.34
CA LYS A 187 1.32 -11.41 17.96
C LYS A 187 0.89 -11.19 19.41
N ASN A 188 1.67 -10.42 20.18
CA ASN A 188 1.40 -10.19 21.60
C ASN A 188 0.22 -9.24 21.85
N ARG A 189 -0.25 -8.52 20.82
CA ARG A 189 -1.36 -7.56 20.91
C ARG A 189 -2.65 -8.06 20.27
N LEU A 190 -2.68 -9.32 19.83
CA LEU A 190 -3.86 -9.91 19.19
C LEU A 190 -5.08 -9.93 20.10
N ASP A 191 -4.89 -10.13 21.41
CA ASP A 191 -5.98 -10.16 22.39
C ASP A 191 -6.61 -8.78 22.65
N GLU A 192 -5.99 -7.71 22.17
CA GLU A 192 -6.53 -6.34 22.27
C GLU A 192 -7.49 -6.00 21.12
N LEU A 193 -7.56 -6.85 20.09
CA LEU A 193 -8.41 -6.62 18.93
C LEU A 193 -9.88 -6.89 19.26
N HIS A 194 -10.75 -5.97 18.84
CA HIS A 194 -12.21 -6.10 18.92
C HIS A 194 -12.77 -7.01 17.80
N LEU A 195 -12.30 -8.26 17.74
CA LEU A 195 -12.64 -9.22 16.68
C LEU A 195 -14.15 -9.50 16.59
N GLU A 196 -14.89 -9.34 17.68
CA GLU A 196 -16.36 -9.46 17.72
C GLU A 196 -17.08 -8.47 16.81
N LYS A 197 -16.42 -7.37 16.44
CA LYS A 197 -16.97 -6.36 15.52
C LYS A 197 -16.76 -6.73 14.04
N ILE A 198 -15.91 -7.71 13.74
CA ILE A 198 -15.69 -8.17 12.36
C ILE A 198 -16.82 -9.10 11.94
N ARG A 199 -17.58 -8.67 10.92
CA ARG A 199 -18.71 -9.46 10.38
C ARG A 199 -18.34 -10.46 9.29
N ASN A 200 -17.12 -10.39 8.75
CA ASN A 200 -16.74 -11.14 7.55
C ASN A 200 -15.64 -12.16 7.83
N ASN A 201 -15.85 -13.38 7.33
CA ASN A 201 -14.85 -14.43 7.33
C ASN A 201 -13.60 -13.99 6.55
N PHE A 202 -12.45 -14.24 7.17
CA PHE A 202 -11.12 -14.13 6.56
C PHE A 202 -11.10 -14.74 5.16
N LYS A 203 -10.62 -13.97 4.19
CA LYS A 203 -10.41 -14.42 2.81
C LYS A 203 -8.92 -14.70 2.58
N PRO A 204 -8.56 -15.51 1.57
CA PRO A 204 -7.16 -15.79 1.27
C PRO A 204 -6.39 -14.48 0.97
N ILE A 205 -5.15 -14.40 1.43
CA ILE A 205 -4.30 -13.20 1.31
C ILE A 205 -3.96 -12.92 -0.18
N GLY A 206 -3.71 -13.95 -0.99
CA GLY A 206 -3.53 -13.85 -2.44
C GLY A 206 -4.81 -13.78 -3.27
N LEU A 207 -5.52 -12.65 -3.20
CA LEU A 207 -6.66 -12.37 -4.10
C LEU A 207 -6.24 -11.50 -5.28
N ILE A 208 -6.89 -11.70 -6.43
CA ILE A 208 -6.75 -10.80 -7.59
C ILE A 208 -8.10 -10.13 -7.85
N HIS A 209 -8.10 -8.80 -7.78
CA HIS A 209 -9.23 -7.95 -8.05
C HIS A 209 -9.57 -7.96 -9.55
N PRO A 210 -10.86 -8.11 -9.94
CA PRO A 210 -11.25 -8.17 -11.34
C PRO A 210 -10.77 -6.99 -12.18
N GLU A 211 -10.77 -5.77 -11.63
CA GLU A 211 -10.26 -4.58 -12.36
C GLU A 211 -8.75 -4.65 -12.63
N VAL A 212 -7.95 -5.25 -11.74
CA VAL A 212 -6.50 -5.43 -11.96
C VAL A 212 -6.29 -6.42 -13.10
N TYR A 213 -6.93 -7.58 -13.02
CA TYR A 213 -6.86 -8.62 -14.06
C TYR A 213 -7.34 -8.10 -15.41
N THR A 214 -8.53 -7.50 -15.47
CA THR A 214 -9.12 -7.03 -16.73
C THR A 214 -8.34 -5.86 -17.34
N THR A 215 -7.83 -4.92 -16.54
CA THR A 215 -6.95 -3.84 -17.03
C THR A 215 -5.70 -4.39 -17.69
N LYS A 216 -5.12 -5.46 -17.14
CA LYS A 216 -3.96 -6.12 -17.74
C LYS A 216 -4.31 -6.82 -19.04
N ILE A 217 -5.37 -7.61 -19.05
CA ILE A 217 -5.80 -8.40 -20.21
C ILE A 217 -6.28 -7.50 -21.36
N ASN A 218 -7.01 -6.42 -21.08
CA ASN A 218 -7.50 -5.49 -22.10
C ASN A 218 -6.37 -4.81 -22.88
N LYS A 219 -5.20 -4.58 -22.26
CA LYS A 219 -4.02 -4.07 -22.99
C LYS A 219 -3.61 -5.02 -24.13
N TYR A 220 -3.80 -6.32 -23.96
CA TYR A 220 -3.47 -7.35 -24.95
C TYR A 220 -4.56 -7.57 -26.00
N HIS A 221 -5.83 -7.31 -25.69
CA HIS A 221 -6.93 -7.32 -26.67
C HIS A 221 -6.99 -6.08 -27.57
N SER A 222 -6.17 -5.06 -27.28
CA SER A 222 -5.99 -3.93 -28.20
C SER A 222 -5.19 -4.36 -29.44
N LEU A 223 -5.43 -3.72 -30.60
CA LEU A 223 -4.63 -3.95 -31.83
C LEU A 223 -3.12 -3.86 -31.55
N LYS A 224 -2.70 -2.86 -30.78
CA LYS A 224 -1.31 -2.67 -30.37
C LYS A 224 -0.80 -3.81 -29.48
N GLY A 225 -1.65 -4.31 -28.59
CA GLY A 225 -1.39 -5.47 -27.74
C GLY A 225 -1.22 -6.75 -28.53
N SER A 226 -2.13 -7.04 -29.45
CA SER A 226 -2.09 -8.20 -30.35
C SER A 226 -0.81 -8.21 -31.19
N TRP A 227 -0.44 -7.07 -31.77
CA TRP A 227 0.82 -6.93 -32.52
C TRP A 227 2.07 -7.15 -31.65
N LYS A 228 2.05 -6.67 -30.40
CA LYS A 228 3.14 -6.91 -29.44
C LYS A 228 3.25 -8.39 -29.08
N LEU A 229 2.12 -9.08 -28.85
CA LEU A 229 2.09 -10.52 -28.56
C LEU A 229 2.61 -11.33 -29.74
N TYR A 230 2.14 -11.04 -30.95
CA TYR A 230 2.60 -11.67 -32.18
C TYR A 230 4.13 -11.53 -32.34
N ARG A 231 4.65 -10.30 -32.23
CA ARG A 231 6.11 -10.05 -32.31
C ARG A 231 6.89 -10.84 -31.26
N ASN A 232 6.38 -10.94 -30.04
CA ASN A 232 7.02 -11.69 -28.96
C ASN A 232 6.93 -13.21 -29.16
N ALA A 233 5.85 -13.72 -29.76
CA ALA A 233 5.71 -15.12 -30.11
C ALA A 233 6.72 -15.50 -31.21
N VAL A 234 6.83 -14.69 -32.27
CA VAL A 234 7.83 -14.87 -33.34
C VAL A 234 9.25 -14.86 -32.77
N LYS A 235 9.59 -13.89 -31.93
CA LYS A 235 10.92 -13.84 -31.28
C LYS A 235 11.21 -15.08 -30.41
N ARG A 236 10.23 -15.58 -29.67
CA ARG A 236 10.39 -16.79 -28.84
C ARG A 236 10.61 -18.02 -29.71
N TRP A 237 9.86 -18.14 -30.80
CA TRP A 237 10.02 -19.23 -31.77
C TRP A 237 11.43 -19.25 -32.38
N PHE A 238 11.94 -18.10 -32.83
CA PHE A 238 13.33 -18.02 -33.32
C PHE A 238 14.36 -18.40 -32.25
N ARG A 239 14.16 -17.96 -30.99
CA ARG A 239 15.07 -18.31 -29.88
C ARG A 239 15.01 -19.80 -29.50
N SER A 240 13.86 -20.46 -29.63
CA SER A 240 13.76 -21.89 -29.38
C SER A 240 14.32 -22.72 -30.53
N ALA A 241 14.12 -22.27 -31.78
CA ALA A 241 14.65 -22.94 -32.97
C ALA A 241 16.19 -22.96 -33.00
N TYR A 242 16.85 -21.90 -32.52
CA TYR A 242 18.33 -21.81 -32.46
C TYR A 242 18.96 -22.51 -31.25
N LYS A 243 18.18 -22.99 -30.27
CA LYS A 243 18.70 -23.77 -29.13
C LYS A 243 18.71 -25.30 -29.39
N GLN A 244 18.20 -25.74 -30.54
CA GLN A 244 18.14 -27.15 -30.95
C GLN A 244 19.12 -27.50 -32.09
N THR A 245 20.06 -26.62 -32.41
CA THR A 245 21.17 -26.81 -33.34
C THR A 245 22.49 -26.57 -32.63
#